data_AF-A0A1Q6RRE7-F1
#
_entry.id   AF-A0A1Q6RRE7-F1
#
_cell.length_a   1.000
_cell.length_b   1.000
_cell.length_c   1.000
_cell.angle_alpha   90.00
_cell.angle_beta   90.00
_cell.angle_gamma   90.00
#
_symmetry.space_group_name_H-M   'P 1'
#
loop_
_entity.id
_entity.type
_entity.pdbx_description
1 polymer ?
#
loop_
_entity_poly.entity_id
_entity_poly.type
_entity_poly.pdbx_seq_one_letter_code
_entity_poly.pdbx_strand_id
1 'polypeptide(L)' 'MERKEDTPVRKTRRKYEEKNKEKRKQASGNFGTMIPRALYDEINAFLEENGITKVRLIKEGYEALKNMKKDGKL' A
#
# COMPACT_ATOMS: atom_id res chain seq x y z
N MET A 1 -22.19 -17.33 -10.49
CA MET A 1 -22.71 -16.95 -9.15
C MET A 1 -23.73 -15.84 -9.36
N GLU A 2 -25.01 -16.13 -9.22
CA GLU A 2 -26.07 -15.12 -9.34
C GLU A 2 -25.87 -14.02 -8.29
N ARG A 3 -25.99 -12.76 -8.70
CA ARG A 3 -25.87 -11.64 -7.76
C ARG A 3 -27.07 -11.67 -6.84
N LYS A 4 -26.81 -11.73 -5.53
CA LYS A 4 -27.85 -11.57 -4.51
C LYS A 4 -28.66 -10.30 -4.75
N GLU A 5 -29.97 -10.36 -4.48
CA GLU A 5 -30.91 -9.25 -4.70
C GLU A 5 -30.48 -7.94 -4.01
N ASP A 6 -30.83 -6.83 -4.64
CA ASP A 6 -30.30 -5.53 -4.28
C ASP A 6 -31.16 -4.85 -3.21
N THR A 7 -30.86 -5.15 -1.95
CA THR A 7 -31.45 -4.44 -0.80
C THR A 7 -31.16 -2.92 -0.85
N PRO A 8 -32.00 -2.06 -0.27
CA PRO A 8 -31.76 -0.60 -0.23
C PRO A 8 -30.35 -0.20 0.28
N VAL A 9 -29.82 -0.94 1.26
CA VAL A 9 -28.48 -0.74 1.81
C VAL A 9 -27.37 -1.06 0.80
N ARG A 10 -27.57 -2.07 -0.06
CA ARG A 10 -26.59 -2.42 -1.11
C ARG A 10 -26.55 -1.35 -2.20
N LYS A 11 -27.71 -0.82 -2.61
CA LYS A 11 -27.80 0.27 -3.59
C LYS A 11 -27.10 1.54 -3.12
N THR A 12 -27.32 1.93 -1.87
CA THR A 12 -26.68 3.13 -1.28
C THR A 12 -25.16 2.95 -1.16
N ARG A 13 -24.68 1.79 -0.70
CA ARG A 13 -23.24 1.48 -0.66
C ARG A 13 -22.59 1.49 -2.04
N ARG A 14 -23.24 0.92 -3.07
CA ARG A 14 -22.73 0.94 -4.46
C ARG A 14 -22.57 2.35 -4.99
N LYS A 15 -23.59 3.21 -4.85
CA LYS A 15 -23.52 4.62 -5.27
C LYS A 15 -22.41 5.40 -4.54
N TYR A 16 -22.25 5.15 -3.24
CA TYR A 16 -21.17 5.76 -2.47
C TYR A 16 -19.80 5.30 -2.96
N GLU A 17 -19.64 3.99 -3.18
CA GLU A 17 -18.39 3.42 -3.68
C GLU A 17 -18.04 3.91 -5.08
N GLU A 18 -18.99 3.91 -6.02
CA GLU A 18 -18.78 4.44 -7.38
C GLU A 18 -18.29 5.89 -7.37
N LYS A 19 -18.87 6.75 -6.52
CA LYS A 19 -18.49 8.16 -6.40
C LYS A 19 -17.11 8.39 -5.76
N ASN A 20 -16.68 7.51 -4.85
CA ASN A 20 -15.47 7.73 -4.04
C ASN A 20 -14.28 6.85 -4.44
N LYS A 21 -14.50 5.79 -5.20
CA LYS A 21 -13.45 4.85 -5.64
C LYS A 21 -12.35 5.55 -6.44
N GLU A 22 -12.72 6.45 -7.36
CA GLU A 22 -11.74 7.20 -8.15
C GLU A 22 -10.90 8.14 -7.30
N LYS A 23 -11.54 8.88 -6.36
CA LYS A 23 -10.84 9.74 -5.41
C LYS A 23 -9.82 8.96 -4.57
N ARG A 24 -10.19 7.76 -4.09
CA ARG A 24 -9.27 6.90 -3.32
C ARG A 24 -8.08 6.43 -4.15
N LYS A 25 -8.31 6.03 -5.40
CA LYS A 25 -7.26 5.60 -6.33
C LYS A 25 -6.28 6.72 -6.67
N GLN A 26 -6.75 7.96 -6.80
CA GLN A 26 -5.89 9.12 -7.05
C GLN A 26 -5.06 9.49 -5.81
N ALA A 27 -5.63 9.36 -4.62
CA ALA A 27 -4.97 9.78 -3.39
C ALA A 27 -3.94 8.77 -2.85
N SER A 28 -4.16 7.46 -3.08
CA SER A 28 -3.35 6.42 -2.45
C SER A 28 -3.37 5.11 -3.23
N GLY A 29 -2.27 4.35 -3.13
CA GLY A 29 -2.11 3.03 -3.76
C GLY A 29 -1.33 2.08 -2.87
N ASN A 30 -1.39 0.78 -3.17
CA ASN A 30 -0.61 -0.26 -2.52
C ASN A 30 0.38 -0.89 -3.52
N PHE A 31 1.50 -1.42 -3.03
CA PHE A 31 2.50 -2.08 -3.87
C PHE A 31 2.26 -3.60 -4.02
N GLY A 32 1.52 -4.22 -3.10
CA GLY A 32 1.08 -5.62 -3.22
C GLY A 32 2.20 -6.66 -3.32
N THR A 33 3.35 -6.45 -2.68
CA THR A 33 4.51 -7.36 -2.76
C THR A 33 4.47 -8.44 -1.68
N MET A 34 4.65 -9.69 -2.09
CA MET A 34 4.88 -10.81 -1.17
C MET A 34 6.38 -10.97 -0.92
N ILE A 35 6.76 -11.13 0.34
CA ILE A 35 8.14 -11.41 0.75
C ILE A 35 8.18 -12.64 1.66
N PRO A 36 9.31 -13.36 1.75
CA PRO A 36 9.46 -14.49 2.67
C PRO A 36 9.14 -14.09 4.11
N ARG A 37 8.52 -15.00 4.87
CA ARG A 37 8.03 -14.70 6.23
C ARG A 37 9.17 -14.28 7.18
N ALA A 38 10.31 -14.96 7.11
CA ALA A 38 11.48 -14.62 7.92
C ALA A 38 11.93 -13.16 7.69
N LEU A 39 12.04 -12.75 6.42
CA LEU A 39 12.41 -11.37 6.06
C LEU A 39 11.35 -10.35 6.52
N TYR A 40 10.07 -10.70 6.41
CA TYR A 40 8.99 -9.86 6.93
C TYR A 40 9.12 -9.64 8.44
N ASP A 41 9.33 -10.70 9.21
CA ASP A 41 9.43 -10.60 10.67
C ASP A 41 10.70 -9.83 11.09
N GLU A 42 11.84 -10.07 10.43
CA GLU A 42 13.09 -9.32 10.64
C GLU A 42 12.92 -7.81 10.41
N ILE A 43 12.36 -7.42 9.25
CA ILE A 43 12.12 -6.01 8.93
C ILE A 43 11.19 -5.37 9.96
N ASN A 44 10.12 -6.05 10.38
CA ASN A 44 9.22 -5.49 11.37
C ASN A 44 9.89 -5.28 12.73
N ALA A 45 10.70 -6.24 13.18
CA ALA A 45 11.44 -6.11 14.44
C ALA A 45 12.37 -4.89 14.40
N PHE A 46 13.15 -4.72 13.33
CA PHE A 46 14.01 -3.56 13.14
C PHE A 46 13.24 -2.24 13.17
N LEU A 47 12.10 -2.18 12.47
CA LEU A 47 11.27 -0.98 12.41
C LEU A 47 10.67 -0.61 13.77
N GLU A 48 10.24 -1.61 14.54
CA GLU A 48 9.66 -1.41 15.87
C GLU A 48 10.72 -0.92 16.86
N GLU A 49 11.88 -1.57 16.90
CA GLU A 49 13.02 -1.20 17.77
C GLU A 49 13.46 0.26 17.54
N ASN A 50 13.42 0.73 16.30
CA ASN A 50 13.87 2.06 15.91
C ASN A 50 12.73 3.10 15.80
N GLY A 51 11.48 2.73 16.08
CA GLY A 51 10.33 3.64 15.95
C GLY A 51 10.10 4.14 14.51
N ILE A 52 10.44 3.34 13.51
CA ILE A 52 10.36 3.70 12.09
C ILE A 52 9.07 3.13 11.49
N THR A 53 8.33 3.94 10.74
CA THR A 53 7.15 3.45 10.03
C THR A 53 7.53 2.77 8.71
N LYS A 54 6.75 1.76 8.30
CA LYS A 54 6.90 1.11 6.98
C LYS A 54 6.86 2.12 5.81
N VAL A 55 6.06 3.17 5.93
CA VAL A 55 5.99 4.25 4.93
C VAL A 55 7.31 5.01 4.85
N ARG A 56 7.93 5.31 6.00
CA ARG A 56 9.24 5.98 6.06
C ARG A 56 10.33 5.10 5.43
N LEU A 57 10.37 3.81 5.78
CA LEU A 57 11.28 2.84 5.15
C LEU A 57 11.18 2.87 3.63
N ILE A 58 9.97 2.80 3.08
CA ILE A 58 9.76 2.79 1.62
C ILE A 58 10.21 4.12 0.98
N LYS A 59 9.89 5.27 1.60
CA LYS A 59 10.28 6.59 1.07
C LYS A 59 11.80 6.78 1.06
N GLU A 60 12.45 6.47 2.18
CA GLU A 60 13.90 6.63 2.31
C GLU A 60 14.65 5.61 1.43
N GLY A 61 14.19 4.36 1.38
CA GLY A 61 14.75 3.35 0.48
C GLY A 61 14.61 3.73 -1.00
N TYR A 62 13.47 4.30 -1.41
CA TYR A 62 13.27 4.81 -2.76
C TYR A 62 14.22 5.96 -3.11
N GLU A 63 14.37 6.96 -2.22
CA GLU A 63 15.30 8.07 -2.46
C GLU A 63 16.76 7.61 -2.48
N ALA A 64 17.15 6.66 -1.63
CA ALA A 64 18.47 6.05 -1.66
C ALA A 64 18.75 5.37 -3.01
N LEU A 65 17.83 4.51 -3.49
CA LEU A 65 17.95 3.86 -4.80
C LEU A 65 18.03 4.88 -5.95
N LYS A 66 17.22 5.95 -5.88
CA LYS A 66 17.22 7.03 -6.88
C LYS A 66 18.55 7.78 -6.91
N ASN A 67 19.17 8.02 -5.75
CA ASN A 67 20.47 8.67 -5.65
C ASN A 67 21.59 7.74 -6.13
N MET A 68 21.57 6.45 -5.76
CA MET A 68 22.51 5.46 -6.28
C MET A 68 22.48 5.39 -7.82
N LYS A 69 21.29 5.46 -8.42
CA LYS A 69 21.13 5.51 -9.87
C LYS A 69 21.71 6.78 -10.50
N LYS A 70 21.56 7.94 -9.87
CA LYS A 70 22.16 9.19 -10.34
C LYS A 70 23.69 9.14 -10.29
N ASP A 71 24.23 8.52 -9.25
CA ASP A 71 25.66 8.36 -9.04
C ASP A 71 26.29 7.26 -9.94
N GLY A 72 25.51 6.59 -10.78
CA GLY A 72 25.98 5.50 -11.64
C GLY A 72 26.36 4.22 -10.88
N LYS A 73 25.88 4.06 -9.64
CA LYS A 73 26.16 2.90 -8.76
C LYS A 73 25.08 1.82 -8.84
N LEU A 74 24.06 2.03 -9.67
CA LEU A 74 22.93 1.12 -9.89
C LEU A 74 22.79 0.79 -11.37
#